data_AF-A0A7C1ZJQ8-F1
#
_entry.id   AF-A0A7C1ZJQ8-F1
#
_cell.length_a   1.000
_cell.length_b   1.000
_cell.length_c   1.000
_cell.angle_alpha   90.00
_cell.angle_beta   90.00
_cell.angle_gamma   90.00
#
_symmetry.space_group_name_H-M   'P 1'
#
loop_
_entity.id
_entity.type
_entity.pdbx_description
1 polymer ?
#
loop_
_entity_poly.entity_id
_entity_poly.type
_entity_poly.pdbx_seq_one_letter_code
_entity_poly.pdbx_strand_id
1 'polypeptide(L)'
;MKYLIHVEKIWNDAVWQNLLEFIRKQKKNCHLFLMAPQYEYQKAVLGYRGTKQELERVLKQRYKRLKVLKTEYNFKVGIHIHFCLWPEELVKEEKKRIFDKYQKWISGFFDIKSIAFGWFKLDGYLIYLCLNKSLEIKHYDFFAVNLHDYDLPISKLKIMENFLKDNLRILLR
;
A
#
# COMPACT_ATOMS: atom_id res chain seq x y z
N MET A 1 -5.21 17.48 2.73
CA MET A 1 -5.21 16.19 3.46
C MET A 1 -4.25 15.25 2.76
N LYS A 2 -3.44 14.45 3.47
CA LYS A 2 -2.54 13.44 2.87
C LYS A 2 -3.09 12.05 3.15
N TYR A 3 -3.09 11.19 2.14
CA TYR A 3 -3.66 9.84 2.20
C TYR A 3 -2.56 8.79 2.06
N LEU A 4 -2.51 7.86 3.01
CA LEU A 4 -1.77 6.62 2.89
C LEU A 4 -2.72 5.53 2.39
N ILE A 5 -2.41 4.91 1.26
CA ILE A 5 -3.22 3.85 0.68
C ILE A 5 -2.42 2.55 0.63
N HIS A 6 -2.86 1.53 1.36
CA HIS A 6 -2.36 0.16 1.25
C HIS A 6 -3.00 -0.49 0.01
N VAL A 7 -2.17 -0.89 -0.94
CA VAL A 7 -2.62 -1.36 -2.25
C VAL A 7 -2.45 -2.87 -2.34
N GLU A 8 -3.57 -3.58 -2.19
CA GLU A 8 -3.63 -5.02 -1.95
C GLU A 8 -4.55 -5.77 -2.92
N LYS A 9 -5.68 -5.15 -3.27
CA LYS A 9 -6.73 -5.73 -4.11
C LYS A 9 -6.85 -5.09 -5.48
N ILE A 10 -5.88 -4.28 -5.91
CA ILE A 10 -5.89 -3.78 -7.29
C ILE A 10 -5.86 -4.88 -8.34
N TRP A 11 -5.72 -6.18 -8.05
CA TRP A 11 -6.00 -7.24 -9.03
C TRP A 11 -7.51 -7.33 -9.40
N ASN A 12 -8.40 -6.78 -8.58
CA ASN A 12 -9.83 -6.64 -8.86
C ASN A 12 -10.08 -5.38 -9.71
N ASP A 13 -10.90 -5.51 -10.76
CA ASP A 13 -11.14 -4.42 -11.71
C ASP A 13 -11.88 -3.23 -11.11
N ALA A 14 -12.89 -3.47 -10.27
CA ALA A 14 -13.64 -2.39 -9.63
C ALA A 14 -12.76 -1.61 -8.64
N VAL A 15 -11.97 -2.32 -7.82
CA VAL A 15 -10.99 -1.70 -6.90
C VAL A 15 -9.96 -0.88 -7.68
N TRP A 16 -9.47 -1.43 -8.79
CA TRP A 16 -8.52 -0.74 -9.66
C TRP A 16 -9.09 0.57 -10.23
N GLN A 17 -10.31 0.57 -10.75
CA GLN A 17 -10.93 1.79 -11.28
C GLN A 17 -11.16 2.85 -10.18
N ASN A 18 -11.60 2.42 -8.99
CA ASN A 18 -11.77 3.33 -7.86
C ASN A 18 -10.43 3.98 -7.45
N LEU A 19 -9.34 3.20 -7.41
CA LEU A 19 -8.02 3.73 -7.12
C LEU A 19 -7.57 4.75 -8.18
N LEU A 20 -7.78 4.48 -9.47
CA LEU A 20 -7.45 5.40 -10.55
C LEU A 20 -8.18 6.74 -10.41
N GLU A 21 -9.47 6.70 -10.12
CA GLU A 21 -10.26 7.91 -9.91
C GLU A 21 -9.79 8.67 -8.67
N PHE A 22 -9.49 7.96 -7.59
CA PHE A 22 -8.97 8.55 -6.36
C PHE A 22 -7.65 9.28 -6.58
N ILE A 23 -6.70 8.64 -7.26
CA ILE A 23 -5.41 9.25 -7.63
C ILE A 23 -5.64 10.52 -8.46
N ARG A 24 -6.53 10.48 -9.46
CA ARG A 24 -6.83 11.65 -10.31
C ARG A 24 -7.35 12.84 -9.49
N LYS A 25 -8.20 12.57 -8.50
CA LYS A 25 -8.79 13.59 -7.61
C LYS A 25 -7.77 14.16 -6.63
N GLN A 26 -6.98 13.30 -5.98
CA GLN A 26 -6.12 13.69 -4.86
C GLN A 26 -4.68 14.03 -5.27
N LYS A 27 -4.21 13.49 -6.42
CA LYS A 27 -2.90 13.77 -7.04
C LYS A 27 -1.73 13.60 -6.05
N LYS A 28 -0.92 14.66 -5.87
CA LYS A 28 0.24 14.69 -4.95
C LYS A 28 -0.08 14.40 -3.49
N ASN A 29 -1.35 14.42 -3.11
CA ASN A 29 -1.78 14.08 -1.76
C ASN A 29 -1.85 12.57 -1.51
N CYS A 30 -1.74 11.74 -2.56
CA CYS A 30 -1.70 10.28 -2.45
C CYS A 30 -0.29 9.75 -2.20
N HIS A 31 -0.18 8.84 -1.24
CA HIS A 31 0.97 7.99 -1.04
C HIS A 31 0.51 6.52 -1.12
N LEU A 32 0.88 5.84 -2.21
CA LEU A 32 0.49 4.46 -2.46
C LEU A 32 1.56 3.51 -1.93
N PHE A 33 1.19 2.56 -1.09
CA PHE A 33 2.09 1.51 -0.61
C PHE A 33 1.70 0.22 -1.32
N LEU A 34 2.58 -0.22 -2.23
CA LEU A 34 2.30 -1.29 -3.18
C LEU A 34 2.79 -2.64 -2.67
N MET A 35 1.91 -3.65 -2.75
CA MET A 35 2.21 -5.02 -2.33
C MET A 35 2.69 -5.89 -3.50
N ALA A 36 3.87 -6.49 -3.39
CA ALA A 36 4.32 -7.47 -4.38
C ALA A 36 3.37 -8.70 -4.44
N PRO A 37 3.41 -9.51 -5.52
CA PRO A 37 2.57 -10.69 -5.63
C PRO A 37 2.83 -11.71 -4.50
N GLN A 38 1.83 -11.87 -3.63
CA GLN A 38 1.79 -12.88 -2.57
C GLN A 38 0.54 -13.74 -2.75
N TYR A 39 0.63 -14.68 -3.68
CA TYR A 39 -0.50 -15.49 -4.12
C TYR A 39 -1.26 -16.15 -2.97
N GLU A 40 -0.57 -16.83 -2.06
CA GLU A 40 -1.22 -17.52 -0.93
C GLU A 40 -2.02 -16.56 -0.05
N TYR A 41 -1.44 -15.39 0.28
CA TYR A 41 -2.14 -14.37 1.07
C TYR A 41 -3.35 -13.82 0.32
N GLN A 42 -3.19 -13.48 -0.95
CA GLN A 42 -4.28 -12.91 -1.73
C GLN A 42 -5.43 -13.91 -1.93
N LYS A 43 -5.10 -15.20 -2.07
CA LYS A 43 -6.08 -16.29 -2.19
C LYS A 43 -6.81 -16.52 -0.87
N ALA A 44 -6.08 -16.62 0.23
CA ALA A 44 -6.64 -16.96 1.55
C ALA A 44 -7.38 -15.79 2.22
N VAL A 45 -6.85 -14.57 2.10
CA VAL A 45 -7.33 -13.40 2.87
C VAL A 45 -8.13 -12.44 2.00
N LEU A 46 -7.69 -12.21 0.76
CA LEU A 46 -8.27 -11.15 -0.09
C LEU A 46 -9.30 -11.66 -1.10
N GLY A 47 -9.48 -12.98 -1.20
CA GLY A 47 -10.49 -13.61 -2.05
C GLY A 47 -10.08 -13.78 -3.52
N TYR A 48 -8.78 -13.75 -3.83
CA TYR A 48 -8.31 -13.99 -5.20
C TYR A 48 -8.61 -15.43 -5.65
N ARG A 49 -9.14 -15.60 -6.87
CA ARG A 49 -9.56 -16.90 -7.41
C ARG A 49 -8.79 -17.36 -8.66
N GLY A 50 -7.91 -16.52 -9.19
CA GLY A 50 -7.09 -16.87 -10.35
C GLY A 50 -5.84 -17.68 -9.99
N THR A 51 -4.95 -17.81 -10.97
CA THR A 51 -3.64 -18.45 -10.83
C THR A 51 -2.57 -17.46 -10.38
N LYS A 52 -1.46 -17.98 -9.84
CA LYS A 52 -0.30 -17.15 -9.48
C LYS A 52 0.26 -16.35 -10.67
N GLN A 53 0.32 -16.98 -11.84
CA GLN A 53 0.84 -16.37 -13.07
C GLN A 53 -0.06 -15.23 -13.54
N GLU A 54 -1.38 -15.41 -13.48
CA GLU A 54 -2.34 -14.36 -13.81
C GLU A 54 -2.22 -13.18 -12.85
N LEU A 55 -2.10 -13.44 -11.55
CA LEU A 55 -1.91 -12.40 -10.57
C LEU A 55 -0.67 -11.56 -10.87
N GLU A 56 0.46 -12.22 -11.07
CA GLU A 56 1.72 -11.55 -11.41
C GLU A 56 1.58 -10.74 -12.69
N ARG A 57 0.94 -11.28 -13.73
CA ARG A 57 0.72 -10.60 -15.01
C ARG A 57 -0.14 -9.34 -14.82
N VAL A 58 -1.25 -9.45 -14.11
CA VAL A 58 -2.18 -8.34 -13.84
C VAL A 58 -1.50 -7.25 -13.03
N LEU A 59 -0.80 -7.60 -11.95
CA LEU A 59 -0.07 -6.63 -11.13
C LEU A 59 1.05 -5.94 -11.90
N LYS A 60 1.80 -6.66 -12.75
CA LYS A 60 2.81 -6.05 -13.64
C LYS A 60 2.18 -5.00 -14.56
N GLN A 61 1.05 -5.31 -15.19
CA GLN A 61 0.35 -4.36 -16.07
C GLN A 61 -0.10 -3.11 -15.32
N ARG A 62 -0.69 -3.29 -14.13
CA ARG A 62 -1.15 -2.17 -13.29
C ARG A 62 -0.01 -1.31 -12.76
N TYR A 63 1.12 -1.90 -12.38
CA TYR A 63 2.29 -1.15 -11.93
C TYR A 63 2.94 -0.36 -13.05
N LYS A 64 2.99 -0.90 -14.27
CA LYS A 64 3.39 -0.10 -15.46
C LYS A 64 2.48 1.10 -15.66
N ARG A 65 1.15 0.92 -15.54
CA ARG A 65 0.20 2.04 -15.65
C ARG A 65 0.38 3.05 -14.52
N LEU A 66 0.53 2.60 -13.27
CA LEU A 66 0.80 3.49 -12.13
C LEU A 66 2.09 4.28 -12.31
N LYS A 67 3.13 3.70 -12.92
CA LYS A 67 4.38 4.43 -13.24
C LYS A 67 4.13 5.65 -14.13
N VAL A 68 3.32 5.49 -15.18
CA VAL A 68 2.94 6.61 -16.06
C VAL A 68 2.15 7.68 -15.28
N LEU A 69 1.15 7.24 -14.51
CA LEU A 69 0.30 8.14 -13.73
C LEU A 69 1.06 8.86 -12.61
N LYS A 70 2.11 8.25 -12.07
CA LYS A 70 2.97 8.88 -11.07
C LYS A 70 3.62 10.15 -11.62
N THR A 71 4.04 10.13 -12.89
CA THR A 71 4.59 11.32 -13.56
C THR A 71 3.51 12.37 -13.80
N GLU A 72 2.31 11.96 -14.21
CA GLU A 72 1.20 12.86 -14.50
C GLU A 72 0.64 13.56 -13.24
N TYR A 73 0.50 12.82 -12.14
CA TYR A 73 -0.19 13.29 -10.93
C TYR A 73 0.73 13.52 -9.73
N ASN A 74 2.01 13.19 -9.85
CA ASN A 74 3.05 13.41 -8.85
C ASN A 74 2.72 12.84 -7.45
N PHE A 75 2.06 11.69 -7.38
CA PHE A 75 1.87 10.96 -6.12
C PHE A 75 3.15 10.24 -5.68
N LYS A 76 3.20 9.83 -4.40
CA LYS A 76 4.33 9.06 -3.86
C LYS A 76 4.03 7.57 -3.85
N VAL A 77 5.09 6.77 -3.92
CA VAL A 77 5.01 5.30 -3.91
C VAL A 77 5.97 4.74 -2.88
N GLY A 78 5.51 3.77 -2.11
CA GLY A 78 6.29 2.97 -1.17
C GLY A 78 5.98 1.48 -1.32
N ILE A 79 6.67 0.65 -0.54
CA ILE A 79 6.39 -0.79 -0.46
C ILE A 79 5.39 -1.04 0.68
N HIS A 80 4.40 -1.90 0.43
CA HIS A 80 3.57 -2.49 1.46
C HIS A 80 3.91 -3.97 1.62
N ILE A 81 4.14 -4.45 2.86
CA ILE A 81 4.45 -5.86 3.12
C ILE A 81 3.64 -6.39 4.30
N HIS A 82 2.99 -7.53 4.11
CA HIS A 82 2.45 -8.37 5.17
C HIS A 82 3.42 -9.51 5.48
N PHE A 83 3.89 -9.58 6.74
CA PHE A 83 4.66 -10.73 7.23
C PHE A 83 3.72 -11.71 7.97
N CYS A 84 3.30 -11.31 9.17
CA CYS A 84 2.33 -12.00 10.02
C CYS A 84 1.93 -11.04 11.16
N LEU A 85 0.97 -11.44 12.00
CA LEU A 85 0.55 -10.64 13.16
C LEU A 85 1.62 -10.55 14.26
N TRP A 86 2.49 -11.55 14.33
CA TRP A 86 3.61 -11.67 15.28
C TRP A 86 4.92 -11.84 14.51
N PRO A 87 5.48 -10.75 13.94
CA PRO A 87 6.69 -10.81 13.14
C PRO A 87 7.84 -11.49 13.90
N GLU A 88 7.97 -11.32 15.20
CA GLU A 88 8.96 -11.94 16.08
C GLU A 88 9.06 -13.47 15.93
N GLU A 89 7.95 -14.16 15.65
CA GLU A 89 7.87 -15.62 15.48
C GLU A 89 8.47 -16.11 14.15
N LEU A 90 8.61 -15.22 13.17
CA LEU A 90 9.16 -15.56 11.87
C LEU A 90 10.70 -15.53 11.90
N VAL A 91 11.33 -16.59 11.41
CA VAL A 91 12.81 -16.67 11.36
C VAL A 91 13.41 -15.57 10.48
N LYS A 92 14.60 -15.10 10.84
CA LYS A 92 15.27 -13.94 10.21
C LYS A 92 15.49 -14.14 8.71
N GLU A 93 15.86 -15.34 8.31
CA GLU A 93 16.13 -15.71 6.92
C GLU A 93 14.87 -15.58 6.07
N GLU A 94 13.72 -16.00 6.61
CA GLU A 94 12.45 -15.87 5.93
C GLU A 94 11.99 -14.41 5.83
N LYS A 95 12.13 -13.64 6.93
CA LYS A 95 11.88 -12.20 6.92
C LYS A 95 12.67 -11.53 5.80
N LYS A 96 13.97 -11.78 5.74
CA LYS A 96 14.86 -11.20 4.74
C LYS A 96 14.47 -11.63 3.33
N ARG A 97 14.16 -12.90 3.11
CA ARG A 97 13.73 -13.43 1.81
C ARG A 97 12.46 -12.75 1.30
N ILE A 98 11.44 -12.61 2.16
CA ILE A 98 10.19 -11.93 1.81
C ILE A 98 10.47 -10.45 1.53
N PHE A 99 11.20 -9.77 2.41
CA PHE A 99 11.57 -8.37 2.26
C PHE A 99 12.28 -8.09 0.93
N ASP A 100 13.35 -8.84 0.64
CA ASP A 100 14.15 -8.68 -0.58
C ASP A 100 13.31 -8.98 -1.83
N LYS A 101 12.43 -9.98 -1.79
CA LYS A 101 11.51 -10.29 -2.90
C LYS A 101 10.59 -9.10 -3.20
N TYR A 102 9.99 -8.53 -2.17
CA TYR A 102 9.08 -7.39 -2.27
C TYR A 102 9.79 -6.15 -2.80
N GLN A 103 10.94 -5.82 -2.20
CA GLN A 103 11.76 -4.70 -2.62
C GLN A 103 12.18 -4.86 -4.10
N LYS A 104 12.75 -6.01 -4.46
CA LYS A 104 13.19 -6.29 -5.84
C LYS A 104 12.05 -6.15 -6.85
N TRP A 105 10.87 -6.65 -6.51
CA TRP A 105 9.71 -6.55 -7.40
C TRP A 105 9.29 -5.10 -7.64
N ILE A 106 9.09 -4.32 -6.58
CA ILE A 106 8.60 -2.94 -6.68
C ILE A 106 9.66 -2.02 -7.28
N SER A 107 10.93 -2.22 -6.94
CA SER A 107 12.06 -1.48 -7.51
C SER A 107 12.21 -1.68 -9.03
N GLY A 108 11.66 -2.76 -9.60
CA GLY A 108 11.57 -2.94 -11.05
C GLY A 108 10.65 -1.91 -11.75
N PHE A 109 9.82 -1.20 -11.00
CA PHE A 109 8.88 -0.20 -11.52
C PHE A 109 9.18 1.21 -11.01
N PHE A 110 9.55 1.35 -9.74
CA PHE A 110 9.66 2.62 -9.04
C PHE A 110 10.96 2.73 -8.26
N ASP A 111 11.51 3.94 -8.14
CA ASP A 111 12.49 4.25 -7.09
C ASP A 111 11.76 4.35 -5.74
N ILE A 112 12.11 3.49 -4.78
CA ILE A 112 11.42 3.37 -3.51
C ILE A 112 12.29 3.88 -2.37
N LYS A 113 11.73 4.79 -1.58
CA LYS A 113 12.37 5.38 -0.40
C LYS A 113 11.60 5.14 0.89
N SER A 114 10.45 4.47 0.83
CA SER A 114 9.59 4.28 1.99
C SER A 114 8.85 2.95 1.98
N ILE A 115 8.51 2.47 3.17
CA ILE A 115 7.81 1.20 3.41
C ILE A 115 6.74 1.37 4.49
N ALA A 116 5.63 0.66 4.36
CA ALA A 116 4.60 0.53 5.38
C ALA A 116 4.31 -0.96 5.63
N PHE A 117 4.33 -1.37 6.89
CA PHE A 117 4.08 -2.75 7.28
C PHE A 117 2.59 -3.01 7.52
N GLY A 118 2.11 -4.17 7.09
CA GLY A 118 0.80 -4.71 7.40
C GLY A 118 0.55 -4.74 8.91
N TRP A 119 -0.67 -4.38 9.31
CA TRP A 119 -1.09 -4.26 10.72
C TRP A 119 -0.20 -3.35 11.59
N PHE A 120 0.67 -2.54 10.96
CA PHE A 120 1.71 -1.77 11.63
C PHE A 120 2.64 -2.63 12.51
N LYS A 121 2.79 -3.92 12.17
CA LYS A 121 3.62 -4.86 12.90
C LYS A 121 5.00 -4.95 12.29
N LEU A 122 6.02 -4.72 13.12
CA LEU A 122 7.42 -4.91 12.80
C LEU A 122 8.22 -5.25 14.06
N ASP A 123 9.39 -5.86 13.89
CA ASP A 123 10.34 -6.16 14.95
C ASP A 123 11.71 -5.48 14.70
N GLY A 124 12.65 -5.65 15.64
CA GLY A 124 13.98 -5.06 15.52
C GLY A 124 14.76 -5.49 14.28
N TYR A 125 14.54 -6.73 13.79
CA TYR A 125 15.21 -7.20 12.58
C TYR A 125 14.65 -6.55 11.32
N LEU A 126 13.34 -6.36 11.23
CA LEU A 126 12.71 -5.64 10.12
C LEU A 126 13.13 -4.16 10.09
N ILE A 127 13.27 -3.52 11.26
CA ILE A 127 13.83 -2.16 11.37
C ILE A 127 15.26 -2.12 10.81
N TYR A 128 16.11 -3.07 11.22
CA TYR A 128 17.47 -3.19 10.72
C TYR A 128 17.52 -3.36 9.19
N LEU A 129 16.63 -4.16 8.60
CA LEU A 129 16.54 -4.30 7.14
C LEU A 129 16.17 -2.97 6.47
N CYS A 130 15.21 -2.22 7.02
CA CYS A 130 14.83 -0.90 6.49
C CYS A 130 16.00 0.08 6.53
N LEU A 131 16.71 0.17 7.66
CA LEU A 131 17.87 1.06 7.84
C LEU A 131 18.98 0.74 6.82
N ASN A 132 19.34 -0.53 6.67
CA ASN A 132 20.34 -0.97 5.69
C ASN A 132 19.97 -0.65 4.24
N LYS A 133 18.69 -0.55 3.93
CA LYS A 133 18.18 -0.22 2.60
C LYS A 133 17.83 1.27 2.45
N SER A 134 18.12 2.09 3.47
CA SER A 134 17.75 3.51 3.52
C SER A 134 16.25 3.73 3.24
N LEU A 135 15.41 2.82 3.74
CA LEU A 135 13.95 2.89 3.59
C LEU A 135 13.35 3.57 4.83
N GLU A 136 12.61 4.65 4.58
CA GLU A 136 11.84 5.33 5.62
C GLU A 136 10.59 4.52 5.98
N ILE A 137 10.47 4.14 7.24
CA ILE A 137 9.29 3.44 7.76
C ILE A 137 8.16 4.46 7.93
N LYS A 138 7.01 4.18 7.33
CA LYS A 138 5.81 5.02 7.39
C LYS A 138 4.77 4.37 8.29
N HIS A 139 4.50 5.03 9.40
CA HIS A 139 3.51 4.64 10.40
C HIS A 139 2.17 5.37 10.21
N TYR A 140 1.14 4.93 10.94
CA TYR A 140 -0.20 5.54 10.86
C TYR A 140 -0.19 7.02 11.26
N ASP A 141 0.66 7.41 12.22
CA ASP A 141 0.73 8.79 12.76
C ASP A 141 1.16 9.85 11.73
N PHE A 142 1.79 9.45 10.63
CA PHE A 142 2.31 10.39 9.63
C PHE A 142 1.27 10.86 8.60
N PHE A 143 0.05 10.31 8.63
CA PHE A 143 -0.96 10.56 7.62
C PHE A 143 -2.32 10.88 8.23
N ALA A 144 -3.01 11.84 7.61
CA ALA A 144 -4.33 12.27 8.07
C ALA A 144 -5.40 11.19 7.84
N VAL A 145 -5.22 10.32 6.84
CA VAL A 145 -6.14 9.23 6.51
C VAL A 145 -5.36 8.02 6.00
N ASN A 146 -5.71 6.83 6.52
CA ASN A 146 -5.10 5.55 6.20
C ASN A 146 -6.20 4.60 5.67
N LEU A 147 -6.02 4.06 4.46
CA LEU A 147 -7.06 3.29 3.75
C LEU A 147 -6.46 2.09 3.03
N HIS A 148 -7.24 1.05 2.81
CA HIS A 148 -6.95 0.07 1.77
C HIS A 148 -7.57 0.52 0.45
N ASP A 149 -7.02 0.04 -0.66
CA ASP A 149 -7.57 0.31 -2.00
C ASP A 149 -9.05 -0.11 -2.16
N TYR A 150 -9.46 -1.18 -1.49
CA TYR A 150 -10.86 -1.64 -1.48
C TYR A 150 -11.79 -0.82 -0.56
N ASP A 151 -11.25 0.12 0.23
CA ASP A 151 -12.02 1.08 1.02
C ASP A 151 -12.39 2.35 0.23
N LEU A 152 -11.94 2.45 -1.04
CA LEU A 152 -12.11 3.62 -1.90
C LEU A 152 -13.45 3.78 -2.66
N PRO A 153 -14.61 3.14 -2.34
CA PRO A 153 -15.86 3.59 -2.94
C PRO A 153 -16.12 5.07 -2.63
N ILE A 154 -16.49 5.83 -3.67
CA ILE A 154 -16.82 7.27 -3.58
C ILE A 154 -17.91 7.54 -2.52
N SER A 155 -18.82 6.58 -2.29
CA SER A 155 -19.88 6.69 -1.29
C SER A 155 -19.36 6.67 0.16
N LYS A 156 -18.30 5.90 0.46
CA LYS A 156 -17.69 5.84 1.80
C LYS A 156 -16.77 7.05 2.07
N LEU A 157 -16.07 7.53 1.04
CA LEU A 157 -15.19 8.70 1.16
C LEU A 157 -15.96 9.99 1.46
N LYS A 158 -17.15 10.20 0.86
CA LYS A 158 -18.02 11.34 1.18
C LYS A 158 -18.48 11.33 2.64
N ILE A 159 -18.81 10.16 3.18
CA ILE A 159 -19.23 10.00 4.58
C ILE A 159 -18.07 10.34 5.52
N MET A 160 -16.86 9.83 5.26
CA MET A 160 -15.67 10.15 6.04
C MET A 160 -15.26 11.62 5.94
N GLU A 161 -15.30 12.23 4.74
CA GLU A 161 -14.96 13.65 4.58
C GLU A 161 -15.94 14.57 5.31
N ASN A 162 -17.23 14.25 5.29
CA ASN A 162 -18.23 15.00 6.05
C ASN A 162 -18.02 14.80 7.56
N PHE A 163 -17.84 13.55 8.02
CA PHE A 163 -17.58 13.26 9.43
C PHE A 163 -16.31 13.96 9.95
N LEU A 164 -15.22 13.98 9.18
CA LEU A 164 -13.99 14.67 9.58
C LEU A 164 -14.16 16.19 9.58
N LYS A 165 -14.86 16.77 8.61
CA LYS A 165 -15.15 18.22 8.57
C LYS A 165 -16.02 18.65 9.75
N ASP A 166 -17.01 17.84 10.10
CA ASP A 166 -17.95 18.12 11.19
C ASP A 166 -17.24 18.03 12.56
N ASN A 167 -16.35 17.05 12.75
CA ASN A 167 -15.61 16.89 14.01
C ASN A 167 -14.38 17.81 14.15
N LEU A 168 -13.70 18.18 13.07
CA LEU A 168 -12.62 19.18 13.12
C LEU A 168 -13.14 20.58 13.46
N ARG A 169 -14.40 20.90 13.12
CA ARG A 169 -15.05 22.15 13.54
C ARG A 169 -15.33 22.22 15.04
N ILE A 170 -15.49 21.08 15.70
CA ILE A 170 -15.76 21.00 17.14
C ILE A 170 -14.46 21.15 17.94
N LEU A 171 -13.33 20.65 17.43
CA LEU A 171 -12.01 20.74 18.09
C LEU A 171 -11.31 22.09 17.95
N LEU A 172 -11.80 22.98 17.08
CA LEU A 172 -11.23 24.32 16.83
C LEU A 172 -12.13 25.45 17.35
N ARG A 173 -13.10 25.12 18.20
CA ARG A 173 -13.87 26.05 19.04
C ARG A 173 -13.56 25.78 20.49
#